data_AF-E5ARK8-F1
#
_entry.id   AF-E5ARK8-F1
#
_cell.length_a   1.000
_cell.length_b   1.000
_cell.length_c   1.000
_cell.angle_alpha   90.00
_cell.angle_beta   90.00
_cell.angle_gamma   90.00
#
_symmetry.space_group_name_H-M   'P 1'
#
loop_
_entity.id
_entity.type
_entity.pdbx_description
1 polymer ?
#
loop_
_entity_poly.entity_id
_entity_poly.type
_entity_poly.pdbx_seq_one_letter_code
_entity_poly.pdbx_strand_id
1 'polypeptide(L)'
;MINRANAGWKAVGSPKDEDIGKPGMGLECNETSGLLAVKLADDSGLSSNEGLKVGEGNGVEVSGDKVSVKEGKGIEVLSTGVAVKLAEDSGLSSNEGLKVGEGNGVEVSGDKVSVKEGKGIEVLSTGVAVKLAEDSGLSSNEGLKVGEGNGVEVSGDKVSVKEGKGIEVLSTGVAVKLAEDSGLSSNEGLKVGEGNGVEVSGDKVSVKEGKGIEVLSTGVAVKLAEDSGLSSNEGLKVGKGNGITVSGDAVHADMDYIINNIGSNEFCKRHDYTIFRNGNSRRLVHMRWVEWNT
;
A
#
# COMPACT_ATOMS: atom_id res chain seq x y z
N MET A 1 -21.40 90.78 63.72
CA MET A 1 -22.53 89.92 63.31
C MET A 1 -22.08 89.04 62.17
N ILE A 2 -22.15 87.72 62.31
CA ILE A 2 -21.99 86.81 61.17
C ILE A 2 -23.26 86.98 60.33
N ASN A 3 -23.12 87.50 59.11
CA ASN A 3 -24.23 87.50 58.16
C ASN A 3 -24.47 86.04 57.75
N ARG A 4 -25.44 85.40 58.40
CA ARG A 4 -25.77 83.98 58.21
C ARG A 4 -26.16 83.68 56.75
N ALA A 5 -26.73 84.65 56.04
CA ALA A 5 -27.02 84.52 54.61
C ALA A 5 -25.73 84.40 53.77
N ASN A 6 -24.71 85.22 54.08
CA ASN A 6 -23.41 85.17 53.39
C ASN A 6 -22.65 83.84 53.65
N ALA A 7 -22.79 83.26 54.85
CA ALA A 7 -22.21 81.95 55.16
C ALA A 7 -22.89 80.82 54.36
N GLY A 8 -24.21 80.85 54.21
CA GLY A 8 -24.96 79.89 53.40
C GLY A 8 -24.64 80.00 51.91
N TRP A 9 -24.50 81.21 51.37
CA TRP A 9 -24.21 81.42 49.94
C TRP A 9 -22.81 80.96 49.53
N LYS A 10 -21.80 81.16 50.38
CA LYS A 10 -20.46 80.61 50.12
C LYS A 10 -20.42 79.08 50.17
N ALA A 11 -21.27 78.46 50.98
CA ALA A 11 -21.34 77.00 51.10
C ALA A 11 -21.95 76.34 49.85
N VAL A 12 -22.79 77.05 49.08
CA VAL A 12 -23.37 76.56 47.82
C VAL A 12 -22.57 76.93 46.57
N GLY A 13 -21.40 77.56 46.72
CA GLY A 13 -20.44 77.77 45.61
C GLY A 13 -20.74 78.93 44.66
N SER A 14 -21.55 79.92 45.06
CA SER A 14 -21.83 81.08 44.19
C SER A 14 -20.65 82.08 44.15
N PRO A 15 -20.17 82.51 42.96
CA PRO A 15 -19.18 83.59 42.84
C PRO A 15 -19.71 84.92 43.37
N LYS A 16 -18.81 85.81 43.77
CA LYS A 16 -19.13 87.02 44.55
C LYS A 16 -20.06 88.04 43.88
N ASP A 17 -20.34 87.96 42.58
CA ASP A 17 -20.88 89.10 41.83
C ASP A 17 -21.98 88.77 40.80
N GLU A 18 -22.62 87.60 40.81
CA GLU A 18 -23.74 87.30 39.90
C GLU A 18 -24.96 86.68 40.62
N ASP A 19 -26.14 87.18 40.24
CA ASP A 19 -27.51 86.74 40.55
C ASP A 19 -27.71 86.07 41.93
N ILE A 20 -28.00 86.92 42.94
CA ILE A 20 -28.23 86.58 44.34
C ILE A 20 -29.51 85.74 44.46
N GLY A 21 -29.43 84.45 44.15
CA GLY A 21 -30.60 83.57 44.23
C GLY A 21 -30.40 82.13 43.77
N LYS A 22 -29.28 81.77 43.14
CA LYS A 22 -29.06 80.42 42.62
C LYS A 22 -27.81 79.76 43.25
N PRO A 23 -27.91 78.50 43.72
CA PRO A 23 -26.75 77.69 44.08
C PRO A 23 -25.75 77.61 42.92
N GLY A 24 -24.46 77.40 43.21
CA GLY A 24 -23.43 77.13 42.20
C GLY A 24 -23.73 75.84 41.42
N MET A 25 -23.07 75.64 40.28
CA MET A 25 -23.45 74.63 39.26
C MET A 25 -23.54 73.16 39.73
N GLY A 26 -23.04 72.80 40.91
CA GLY A 26 -23.11 71.44 41.47
C GLY A 26 -24.27 71.19 42.44
N LEU A 27 -25.05 72.21 42.77
CA LEU A 27 -26.19 72.11 43.68
C LEU A 27 -27.43 72.75 43.04
N GLU A 28 -28.61 72.30 43.44
CA GLU A 28 -29.88 72.87 43.00
C GLU A 28 -30.88 72.89 44.16
N CYS A 29 -31.81 73.85 44.15
CA CYS A 29 -32.93 73.81 45.08
C CYS A 29 -34.02 72.96 44.45
N ASN A 30 -34.38 71.85 45.10
CA ASN A 30 -35.47 71.00 44.64
C ASN A 30 -36.80 71.74 44.88
N GLU A 31 -37.45 72.19 43.80
CA GLU A 31 -38.65 73.04 43.88
C GLU A 31 -39.85 72.35 44.56
N THR A 32 -39.88 71.02 44.60
CA THR A 32 -40.96 70.24 45.24
C THR A 32 -40.78 70.10 46.75
N SER A 33 -39.54 69.93 47.23
CA SER A 33 -39.25 69.74 48.66
C SER A 33 -38.72 70.99 49.37
N GLY A 34 -38.27 72.00 48.61
CA GLY A 34 -37.62 73.20 49.13
C GLY A 34 -36.23 72.94 49.73
N LEU A 35 -35.68 71.73 49.56
CA LEU A 35 -34.37 71.34 50.06
C LEU A 35 -33.28 71.56 49.02
N LEU A 36 -32.05 71.76 49.50
CA LEU A 36 -30.85 71.82 48.66
C LEU A 36 -30.44 70.38 48.27
N ALA A 37 -30.28 70.13 46.98
CA ALA A 37 -29.88 68.84 46.40
C ALA A 37 -28.60 68.97 45.58
N VAL A 38 -27.92 67.84 45.33
CA VAL A 38 -26.79 67.77 44.40
C VAL A 38 -27.33 67.71 42.98
N LYS A 39 -26.85 68.61 42.12
CA LYS A 39 -27.16 68.57 40.70
C LYS A 39 -26.32 67.48 40.03
N LEU A 40 -26.98 66.47 39.48
CA LEU A 40 -26.33 65.38 38.76
C LEU A 40 -26.33 65.67 37.27
N ALA A 41 -25.20 65.41 36.60
CA ALA A 41 -25.16 65.42 35.15
C ALA A 41 -25.88 64.18 34.59
N ASP A 42 -26.44 64.30 33.39
CA ASP A 42 -26.93 63.15 32.62
C ASP A 42 -25.80 62.13 32.47
N ASP A 43 -26.12 60.84 32.60
CA ASP A 43 -25.17 59.72 32.56
C ASP A 43 -23.99 59.81 33.55
N SER A 44 -24.10 60.62 34.63
CA SER A 44 -23.05 60.75 35.66
C SER A 44 -22.74 59.46 36.42
N GLY A 45 -23.54 58.41 36.24
CA GLY A 45 -23.41 57.15 36.99
C GLY A 45 -23.70 57.30 38.49
N LEU A 46 -24.35 58.39 38.89
CA LEU A 46 -24.76 58.68 40.26
C LEU A 46 -26.29 58.87 40.33
N SER A 47 -26.89 58.65 41.49
CA SER A 47 -28.29 58.94 41.77
C SER A 47 -28.44 59.55 43.17
N SER A 48 -29.51 60.33 43.38
CA SER A 48 -29.72 61.11 44.59
C SER A 48 -30.95 60.68 45.43
N ASN A 49 -31.56 59.53 45.11
CA ASN A 49 -32.69 58.97 45.86
C ASN A 49 -32.23 58.51 47.25
N GLU A 50 -32.48 59.36 48.26
CA GLU A 50 -32.12 59.20 49.68
C GLU A 50 -30.63 59.39 50.01
N GLY A 51 -29.95 60.28 49.28
CA GLY A 51 -28.52 60.55 49.41
C GLY A 51 -27.78 60.28 48.10
N LEU A 52 -26.52 60.71 48.01
CA LEU A 52 -25.70 60.50 46.82
C LEU A 52 -25.18 59.05 46.78
N LYS A 53 -25.60 58.28 45.79
CA LYS A 53 -25.19 56.88 45.58
C LYS A 53 -24.79 56.62 44.14
N VAL A 54 -24.09 55.52 43.89
CA VAL A 54 -23.78 55.07 42.52
C VAL A 54 -25.07 54.60 41.85
N GLY A 55 -25.28 54.99 40.60
CA GLY A 55 -26.39 54.53 39.77
C GLY A 55 -26.13 53.13 39.24
N GLU A 56 -27.16 52.28 39.26
CA GLU A 56 -27.08 50.97 38.63
C GLU A 56 -27.14 51.13 37.11
N GLY A 57 -26.09 50.66 36.43
CA GLY A 57 -26.00 50.63 34.96
C GLY A 57 -25.84 49.21 34.42
N ASN A 58 -25.48 49.07 33.15
CA ASN A 58 -25.31 47.76 32.51
C ASN A 58 -24.11 46.95 33.06
N GLY A 59 -23.14 47.60 33.72
CA GLY A 59 -21.94 46.95 34.25
C GLY A 59 -21.76 47.05 35.77
N VAL A 60 -22.64 47.77 36.47
CA VAL A 60 -22.53 48.02 37.92
C VAL A 60 -23.81 47.60 38.62
N GLU A 61 -23.66 46.87 39.73
CA GLU A 61 -24.71 46.47 40.65
C GLU A 61 -24.49 47.13 42.00
N VAL A 62 -25.56 47.57 42.65
CA VAL A 62 -25.52 48.15 43.99
C VAL A 62 -26.43 47.31 44.88
N SER A 63 -25.87 46.75 45.96
CA SER A 63 -26.61 45.91 46.90
C SER A 63 -26.34 46.37 48.33
N GLY A 64 -27.32 47.04 48.93
CA GLY A 64 -27.13 47.77 50.19
C GLY A 64 -26.05 48.85 50.04
N ASP A 65 -25.04 48.82 50.90
CA ASP A 65 -23.93 49.78 50.91
C ASP A 65 -22.75 49.36 49.99
N LYS A 66 -22.91 48.30 49.19
CA LYS A 66 -21.84 47.76 48.33
C LYS A 66 -22.11 48.06 46.86
N VAL A 67 -21.05 48.46 46.15
CA VAL A 67 -21.03 48.63 44.69
C VAL A 67 -20.10 47.57 44.11
N SER A 68 -20.59 46.81 43.12
CA SER A 68 -19.84 45.75 42.46
C SER A 68 -20.03 45.77 40.95
N VAL A 69 -19.16 45.08 40.22
CA VAL A 69 -19.33 44.84 38.79
C VAL A 69 -20.40 43.75 38.59
N LYS A 70 -21.29 43.93 37.62
CA LYS A 70 -22.26 42.91 37.24
C LYS A 70 -21.55 41.73 36.58
N GLU A 71 -21.74 40.53 37.11
CA GLU A 71 -21.29 39.30 36.44
C GLU A 71 -22.09 39.06 35.16
N GLY A 72 -21.42 38.54 34.13
CA GLY A 72 -22.03 38.33 32.82
C GLY A 72 -21.31 37.25 32.02
N LYS A 73 -21.71 37.08 30.76
CA LYS A 73 -20.99 36.18 29.85
C LYS A 73 -19.57 36.72 29.65
N GLY A 74 -18.57 35.91 29.99
CA GLY A 74 -17.16 36.28 29.83
C GLY A 74 -16.54 37.05 31.01
N ILE A 75 -17.31 37.39 32.05
CA ILE A 75 -16.80 38.09 33.25
C ILE A 75 -17.20 37.30 34.50
N GLU A 76 -16.23 37.11 35.39
CA GLU A 76 -16.42 36.53 36.72
C GLU A 76 -15.84 37.50 37.77
N VAL A 77 -16.59 37.75 38.84
CA VAL A 77 -16.17 38.67 39.91
C VAL A 77 -15.78 37.83 41.13
N LEU A 78 -14.48 37.69 41.33
CA LEU A 78 -13.87 36.94 42.43
C LEU A 78 -13.60 37.86 43.63
N SER A 79 -13.39 37.27 44.80
CA SER A 79 -12.98 38.00 46.00
C SER A 79 -11.65 38.77 45.83
N THR A 80 -10.82 38.35 44.87
CA THR A 80 -9.52 38.95 44.54
C THR A 80 -9.57 39.96 43.41
N GLY A 81 -10.70 40.11 42.71
CA GLY A 81 -10.84 41.02 41.56
C GLY A 81 -11.75 40.51 40.46
N VAL A 82 -11.69 41.12 39.28
CA VAL A 82 -12.49 40.74 38.12
C VAL A 82 -11.65 39.90 37.16
N ALA A 83 -12.18 38.76 36.72
CA ALA A 83 -11.52 37.82 35.82
C ALA A 83 -12.35 37.53 34.56
N VAL A 84 -11.70 36.98 33.54
CA VAL A 84 -12.38 36.49 32.33
C VAL A 84 -12.97 35.11 32.61
N LYS A 85 -14.28 34.98 32.46
CA LYS A 85 -14.98 33.70 32.57
C LYS A 85 -14.81 32.91 31.28
N LEU A 86 -14.11 31.79 31.33
CA LEU A 86 -13.89 30.92 30.18
C LEU A 86 -15.04 29.91 30.04
N ALA A 87 -15.40 29.61 28.79
CA ALA A 87 -16.30 28.49 28.52
C ALA A 87 -15.55 27.16 28.69
N GLU A 88 -16.29 26.11 29.08
CA GLU A 88 -15.80 24.74 29.05
C GLU A 88 -15.30 24.40 27.64
N ASP A 89 -14.19 23.66 27.56
CA ASP A 89 -13.53 23.26 26.31
C ASP A 89 -13.14 24.42 25.37
N SER A 90 -13.06 25.67 25.86
CA SER A 90 -12.63 26.82 25.06
C SER A 90 -11.18 26.73 24.55
N GLY A 91 -10.39 25.77 25.04
CA GLY A 91 -8.98 25.64 24.72
C GLY A 91 -8.13 26.80 25.27
N LEU A 92 -8.65 27.55 26.25
CA LEU A 92 -7.97 28.67 26.89
C LEU A 92 -7.86 28.43 28.41
N SER A 93 -6.88 29.07 29.04
CA SER A 93 -6.69 29.10 30.50
C SER A 93 -6.42 30.54 30.96
N SER A 94 -6.78 30.86 32.20
CA SER A 94 -6.72 32.23 32.74
C SER A 94 -5.91 32.38 34.04
N ASN A 95 -5.22 31.32 34.48
CA ASN A 95 -4.54 31.28 35.79
C ASN A 95 -3.45 32.36 35.96
N GLU A 96 -2.87 32.88 34.87
CA GLU A 96 -1.85 33.95 34.87
C GLU A 96 -2.03 34.88 33.65
N GLY A 97 -3.28 35.26 33.38
CA GLY A 97 -3.68 35.90 32.13
C GLY A 97 -4.18 34.90 31.09
N LEU A 98 -4.76 35.40 30.00
CA LEU A 98 -5.39 34.57 28.99
C LEU A 98 -4.33 33.87 28.12
N LYS A 99 -4.23 32.54 28.23
CA LYS A 99 -3.28 31.70 27.49
C LYS A 99 -4.02 30.54 26.80
N VAL A 100 -3.41 29.97 25.77
CA VAL A 100 -3.90 28.71 25.17
C VAL A 100 -3.73 27.59 26.20
N GLY A 101 -4.79 26.80 26.40
CA GLY A 101 -4.75 25.60 27.22
C GLY A 101 -4.13 24.45 26.44
N GLU A 102 -3.40 23.58 27.15
CA GLU A 102 -2.96 22.32 26.56
C GLU A 102 -4.16 21.42 26.25
N GLY A 103 -4.08 20.72 25.12
CA GLY A 103 -5.14 19.82 24.69
C GLY A 103 -4.62 18.68 23.82
N ASN A 104 -5.56 17.96 23.19
CA ASN A 104 -5.22 16.95 22.20
C ASN A 104 -4.62 17.61 20.96
N GLY A 105 -3.39 17.21 20.61
CA GLY A 105 -2.68 17.74 19.45
C GLY A 105 -1.99 19.09 19.65
N VAL A 106 -2.14 19.76 20.80
CA VAL A 106 -1.47 21.03 21.11
C VAL A 106 -0.61 20.88 22.36
N GLU A 107 0.61 21.40 22.29
CA GLU A 107 1.58 21.49 23.38
C GLU A 107 1.88 22.96 23.66
N VAL A 108 2.00 23.32 24.93
CA VAL A 108 2.32 24.68 25.37
C VAL A 108 3.54 24.61 26.26
N SER A 109 4.66 25.21 25.84
CA SER A 109 5.90 25.23 26.62
C SER A 109 6.37 26.66 26.82
N GLY A 110 6.10 27.20 28.01
CA GLY A 110 6.30 28.63 28.31
C GLY A 110 5.34 29.48 27.48
N ASP A 111 5.87 30.43 26.71
CA ASP A 111 5.09 31.32 25.85
C ASP A 111 4.88 30.78 24.42
N LYS A 112 5.31 29.54 24.14
CA LYS A 112 5.20 28.92 22.82
C LYS A 112 4.07 27.90 22.79
N VAL A 113 3.31 27.93 21.69
CA VAL A 113 2.28 26.95 21.35
C VAL A 113 2.74 26.19 20.11
N SER A 114 2.73 24.87 20.18
CA SER A 114 3.11 23.97 19.09
C SER A 114 2.12 22.82 18.92
N VAL A 115 2.22 22.12 17.80
CA VAL A 115 1.49 20.87 17.58
C VAL A 115 2.24 19.75 18.30
N LYS A 116 1.51 18.84 18.97
CA LYS A 116 2.10 17.62 19.53
C LYS A 116 2.51 16.68 18.41
N GLU A 117 3.77 16.26 18.42
CA GLU A 117 4.23 15.20 17.52
C GLU A 117 3.55 13.87 17.85
N GLY A 118 3.23 13.11 16.81
CA GLY A 118 2.55 11.83 16.92
C GLY A 118 2.99 10.88 15.82
N LYS A 119 2.36 9.69 15.76
CA LYS A 119 2.62 8.76 14.66
C LYS A 119 2.15 9.41 13.35
N GLY A 120 3.05 9.47 12.37
CA GLY A 120 2.76 10.05 11.06
C GLY A 120 2.91 11.57 10.99
N ILE A 121 3.23 12.25 12.09
CA ILE A 121 3.42 13.71 12.13
C ILE A 121 4.82 14.03 12.63
N GLU A 122 5.48 14.96 11.95
CA GLU A 122 6.75 15.55 12.34
C GLU A 122 6.59 17.07 12.37
N VAL A 123 7.05 17.72 13.44
CA VAL A 123 6.95 19.18 13.60
C VAL A 123 8.33 19.78 13.40
N LEU A 124 8.51 20.41 12.24
CA LEU A 124 9.74 21.06 11.82
C LEU A 124 9.71 22.55 12.18
N SER A 125 10.87 23.20 12.16
CA SER A 125 10.97 24.66 12.35
C SER A 125 10.22 25.47 11.29
N THR A 126 9.91 24.87 10.14
CA THR A 126 9.21 25.50 9.02
C THR A 126 7.71 25.15 8.96
N GLY A 127 7.23 24.21 9.78
CA GLY A 127 5.84 23.78 9.76
C GLY A 127 5.65 22.31 10.18
N VAL A 128 4.49 21.74 9.83
CA VAL A 128 4.15 20.35 10.14
C VAL A 128 4.25 19.51 8.87
N ALA A 129 4.94 18.37 8.97
CA ALA A 129 5.16 17.43 7.88
C ALA A 129 4.62 16.04 8.22
N VAL A 130 4.47 15.20 7.19
CA VAL A 130 4.14 13.79 7.35
C VAL A 130 5.41 13.02 7.66
N LYS A 131 5.43 12.35 8.81
CA LYS A 131 6.50 11.44 9.19
C LYS A 131 6.26 10.08 8.55
N LEU A 132 7.11 9.71 7.60
CA LEU A 132 7.01 8.41 6.93
C LEU A 132 7.67 7.32 7.77
N ALA A 133 7.10 6.12 7.73
CA ALA A 133 7.77 4.94 8.28
C ALA A 133 8.95 4.54 7.36
N GLU A 134 9.98 3.97 7.97
CA GLU A 134 11.06 3.30 7.25
C GLU A 134 10.47 2.23 6.32
N ASP A 135 11.02 2.11 5.12
CA ASP A 135 10.57 1.17 4.08
C ASP A 135 9.08 1.28 3.66
N SER A 136 8.42 2.41 3.96
CA SER A 136 7.02 2.63 3.55
C SER A 136 6.81 2.68 2.03
N GLY A 137 7.90 2.75 1.25
CA GLY A 137 7.82 2.94 -0.20
C GLY A 137 7.25 4.30 -0.59
N LEU A 138 7.29 5.29 0.32
CA LEU A 138 6.82 6.65 0.09
C LEU A 138 7.96 7.64 0.36
N SER A 139 7.86 8.83 -0.25
CA SER A 139 8.77 9.97 -0.09
C SER A 139 7.94 11.24 0.11
N SER A 140 8.42 12.18 0.92
CA SER A 140 7.70 13.42 1.26
C SER A 140 8.42 14.72 0.90
N ASN A 141 9.59 14.66 0.23
CA ASN A 141 10.45 15.83 -0.03
C ASN A 141 9.77 16.98 -0.80
N GLU A 142 8.73 16.69 -1.58
CA GLU A 142 7.94 17.68 -2.34
C GLU A 142 6.45 17.30 -2.36
N GLY A 143 5.93 16.89 -1.19
CA GLY A 143 4.63 16.24 -1.07
C GLY A 143 4.75 14.71 -1.12
N LEU A 144 3.64 14.04 -0.82
CA LEU A 144 3.62 12.59 -0.69
C LEU A 144 3.65 11.92 -2.07
N LYS A 145 4.76 11.21 -2.36
CA LYS A 145 5.00 10.50 -3.61
C LYS A 145 5.36 9.05 -3.31
N VAL A 146 5.13 8.14 -4.27
CA VAL A 146 5.68 6.79 -4.21
C VAL A 146 7.19 6.87 -4.39
N GLY A 147 7.93 6.17 -3.54
CA GLY A 147 9.37 6.03 -3.64
C GLY A 147 9.74 5.03 -4.73
N GLU A 148 10.85 5.29 -5.42
CA GLU A 148 11.41 4.33 -6.34
C GLU A 148 12.00 3.14 -5.55
N GLY A 149 11.81 1.93 -6.06
CA GLY A 149 12.28 0.72 -5.38
C GLY A 149 12.50 -0.45 -6.33
N ASN A 150 12.63 -1.65 -5.74
CA ASN A 150 12.70 -2.88 -6.52
C ASN A 150 11.35 -3.15 -7.18
N GLY A 151 11.34 -3.25 -8.51
CA GLY A 151 10.14 -3.53 -9.29
C GLY A 151 9.22 -2.33 -9.53
N VAL A 152 9.50 -1.14 -8.98
CA VAL A 152 8.73 0.09 -9.20
C VAL A 152 9.62 1.18 -9.76
N GLU A 153 9.16 1.80 -10.84
CA GLU A 153 9.76 2.97 -11.48
C GLU A 153 8.81 4.16 -11.31
N VAL A 154 9.40 5.32 -11.01
CA VAL A 154 8.66 6.57 -10.86
C VAL A 154 9.28 7.61 -11.79
N SER A 155 8.51 8.10 -12.74
CA SER A 155 8.96 9.10 -13.72
C SER A 155 7.95 10.25 -13.78
N GLY A 156 8.30 11.38 -13.15
CA GLY A 156 7.37 12.49 -12.96
C GLY A 156 6.20 12.07 -12.07
N ASP A 157 4.97 12.26 -12.56
CA ASP A 157 3.73 11.89 -11.85
C ASP A 157 3.26 10.46 -12.15
N LYS A 158 4.04 9.67 -12.90
CA LYS A 158 3.69 8.29 -13.27
C LYS A 158 4.45 7.29 -12.42
N VAL A 159 3.73 6.26 -11.98
CA VAL A 159 4.28 5.08 -11.31
C VAL A 159 4.03 3.88 -12.22
N SER A 160 5.09 3.12 -12.51
CA SER A 160 5.05 1.91 -13.32
C SER A 160 5.84 0.78 -12.68
N VAL A 161 5.64 -0.44 -13.18
CA VAL A 161 6.49 -1.57 -12.83
C VAL A 161 7.79 -1.46 -13.62
N LYS A 162 8.93 -1.76 -12.99
CA LYS A 162 10.22 -1.87 -13.69
C LYS A 162 10.22 -3.13 -14.56
N GLU A 163 10.53 -2.96 -15.84
CA GLU A 163 10.80 -4.10 -16.70
C GLU A 163 12.04 -4.88 -16.22
N GLY A 164 11.98 -6.20 -16.33
CA GLY A 164 13.01 -7.08 -15.83
C GLY A 164 13.06 -8.40 -16.58
N LYS A 165 13.88 -9.33 -16.10
CA LYS A 165 13.89 -10.69 -16.65
C LYS A 165 12.54 -11.35 -16.37
N GLY A 166 11.84 -11.76 -17.42
CA GLY A 166 10.53 -12.42 -17.30
C GLY A 166 9.34 -11.48 -17.20
N ILE A 167 9.54 -10.16 -17.16
CA ILE A 167 8.46 -9.16 -17.10
C ILE A 167 8.59 -8.19 -18.28
N GLU A 168 7.47 -7.97 -18.95
CA GLU A 168 7.30 -6.95 -19.98
C GLU A 168 6.15 -6.02 -19.57
N VAL A 169 6.33 -4.72 -19.70
CA VAL A 169 5.33 -3.72 -19.32
C VAL A 169 4.75 -3.10 -20.58
N LEU A 170 3.52 -3.50 -20.91
CA LEU A 170 2.77 -3.05 -22.07
C LEU A 170 1.86 -1.87 -21.70
N SER A 171 1.39 -1.15 -22.70
CA SER A 171 0.39 -0.08 -22.50
C SER A 171 -0.93 -0.57 -21.89
N THR A 172 -1.22 -1.87 -22.01
CA THR A 172 -2.43 -2.52 -21.49
C THR A 172 -2.23 -3.21 -20.14
N GLY A 173 -0.99 -3.32 -19.64
CA GLY A 173 -0.71 -4.00 -18.38
C GLY A 173 0.66 -4.65 -18.32
N VAL A 174 0.84 -5.58 -17.38
CA VAL A 174 2.10 -6.31 -17.18
C VAL A 174 1.96 -7.74 -17.71
N ALA A 175 2.92 -8.18 -18.51
CA ALA A 175 2.95 -9.50 -19.13
C ALA A 175 4.23 -10.27 -18.78
N VAL A 176 4.20 -11.58 -19.02
CA VAL A 176 5.39 -12.44 -18.88
C VAL A 176 6.22 -12.35 -20.15
N LYS A 177 7.46 -11.91 -20.00
CA LYS A 177 8.46 -11.89 -21.08
C LYS A 177 9.06 -13.28 -21.25
N LEU A 178 8.74 -13.95 -22.35
CA LEU A 178 9.28 -15.27 -22.65
C LEU A 178 10.68 -15.17 -23.27
N ALA A 179 11.55 -16.11 -22.90
CA ALA A 179 12.82 -16.28 -23.60
C ALA A 179 12.58 -16.91 -24.97
N GLU A 180 13.44 -16.57 -25.93
CA GLU A 180 13.57 -17.29 -27.19
C GLU A 180 13.83 -18.78 -26.88
N ASP A 181 13.15 -19.66 -27.60
CA ASP A 181 13.20 -21.12 -27.40
C ASP A 181 12.78 -21.65 -26.02
N SER A 182 12.03 -20.88 -25.22
CA SER A 182 11.50 -21.34 -23.93
C SER A 182 10.54 -22.53 -24.03
N GLY A 183 10.05 -22.85 -25.22
CA GLY A 183 9.01 -23.86 -25.42
C GLY A 183 7.66 -23.46 -24.81
N LEU A 184 7.47 -22.17 -24.52
CA LEU A 184 6.26 -21.60 -23.96
C LEU A 184 5.67 -20.53 -24.90
N SER A 185 4.38 -20.26 -24.75
CA SER A 185 3.65 -19.20 -25.44
C SER A 185 2.75 -18.45 -24.46
N SER A 186 2.44 -17.17 -24.75
CA SER A 186 1.72 -16.28 -23.82
C SER A 186 0.49 -15.57 -24.43
N ASN A 187 0.08 -15.92 -25.65
CA ASN A 187 -0.99 -15.21 -26.39
C ASN A 187 -2.34 -15.17 -25.65
N GLU A 188 -2.60 -16.08 -24.70
CA GLU A 188 -3.82 -16.13 -23.87
C GLU A 188 -3.51 -16.73 -22.48
N GLY A 189 -2.45 -16.25 -21.85
CA GLY A 189 -1.88 -16.88 -20.65
C GLY A 189 -0.75 -17.85 -20.99
N LEU A 190 -0.01 -18.29 -19.96
CA LEU A 190 1.20 -19.09 -20.13
C LEU A 190 0.86 -20.54 -20.48
N LYS A 191 1.22 -20.98 -21.68
CA LYS A 191 0.98 -22.33 -22.21
C LYS A 191 2.25 -22.94 -22.78
N VAL A 192 2.33 -24.26 -22.89
CA VAL A 192 3.39 -24.93 -23.66
C VAL A 192 3.23 -24.54 -25.13
N GLY A 193 4.33 -24.16 -25.77
CA GLY A 193 4.38 -23.88 -27.19
C GLY A 193 4.48 -25.17 -28.00
N GLU A 194 3.88 -25.18 -29.18
CA GLU A 194 4.10 -26.25 -30.14
C GLU A 194 5.55 -26.23 -30.62
N GLY A 195 6.14 -27.41 -30.81
CA GLY A 195 7.54 -27.53 -31.19
C GLY A 195 7.84 -28.89 -31.81
N ASN A 196 9.12 -29.15 -32.06
CA ASN A 196 9.55 -30.43 -32.60
C ASN A 196 9.27 -31.55 -31.57
N GLY A 197 8.37 -32.46 -31.93
CA GLY A 197 8.00 -33.59 -31.07
C GLY A 197 6.93 -33.29 -30.04
N VAL A 198 6.39 -32.07 -29.97
CA VAL A 198 5.29 -31.69 -29.07
C VAL A 198 4.12 -31.16 -29.88
N GLU A 199 2.92 -31.65 -29.57
CA GLU A 199 1.66 -31.21 -30.13
C GLU A 199 0.78 -30.67 -28.99
N VAL A 200 0.10 -29.55 -29.23
CA VAL A 200 -0.77 -28.91 -28.24
C VAL A 200 -2.17 -28.74 -28.83
N SER A 201 -3.16 -29.41 -28.26
CA SER A 201 -4.55 -29.35 -28.72
C SER A 201 -5.48 -28.94 -27.57
N GLY A 202 -5.92 -27.68 -27.59
CA GLY A 202 -6.62 -27.06 -26.47
C GLY A 202 -5.73 -27.04 -25.21
N ASP A 203 -6.20 -27.66 -24.13
CA ASP A 203 -5.47 -27.74 -22.85
C ASP A 203 -4.59 -29.00 -22.73
N LYS A 204 -4.49 -29.82 -23.80
CA LYS A 204 -3.70 -31.06 -23.79
C LYS A 204 -2.37 -30.86 -24.50
N VAL A 205 -1.31 -31.39 -23.87
CA VAL A 205 0.03 -31.48 -24.44
C VAL A 205 0.36 -32.95 -24.67
N SER A 206 0.77 -33.31 -25.89
CA SER A 206 1.14 -34.67 -26.27
C SER A 206 2.44 -34.68 -27.07
N VAL A 207 3.02 -35.87 -27.22
CA VAL A 207 4.13 -36.06 -28.16
C VAL A 207 3.55 -36.09 -29.58
N LYS A 208 4.24 -35.44 -30.51
CA LYS A 208 3.89 -35.48 -31.93
C LYS A 208 4.34 -36.81 -32.54
N GLU A 209 3.44 -37.53 -33.20
CA GLU A 209 3.80 -38.74 -33.93
C GLU A 209 4.80 -38.44 -35.07
N GLY A 210 5.69 -39.39 -35.33
CA GLY A 210 6.75 -39.20 -36.31
C GLY A 210 7.39 -40.51 -36.74
N LYS A 211 8.47 -40.40 -37.52
CA LYS A 211 9.27 -41.58 -37.88
C LYS A 211 9.88 -42.17 -36.60
N GLY A 212 9.57 -43.44 -36.34
CA GLY A 212 10.06 -44.14 -35.15
C GLY A 212 9.27 -43.89 -33.87
N ILE A 213 8.24 -43.03 -33.87
CA ILE A 213 7.40 -42.74 -32.70
C ILE A 213 5.93 -43.01 -33.05
N GLU A 214 5.26 -43.77 -32.19
CA GLU A 214 3.82 -44.01 -32.20
C GLU A 214 3.25 -43.58 -30.85
N VAL A 215 2.12 -42.87 -30.86
CA VAL A 215 1.47 -42.39 -29.64
C VAL A 215 0.20 -43.18 -29.41
N LEU A 216 0.23 -44.03 -28.39
CA LEU A 216 -0.86 -44.89 -27.99
C LEU A 216 -1.66 -44.25 -26.84
N SER A 217 -2.87 -44.75 -26.61
CA SER A 217 -3.68 -44.32 -25.45
C SER A 217 -3.02 -44.60 -24.09
N THR A 218 -2.05 -45.53 -24.06
CA THR A 218 -1.30 -45.93 -22.86
C THR A 218 0.07 -45.27 -22.73
N GLY A 219 0.53 -44.52 -23.73
CA GLY A 219 1.85 -43.87 -23.72
C GLY A 219 2.51 -43.76 -25.09
N VAL A 220 3.83 -43.55 -25.11
CA VAL A 220 4.61 -43.40 -26.34
C VAL A 220 5.40 -44.69 -26.60
N ALA A 221 5.36 -45.19 -27.84
CA ALA A 221 6.04 -46.41 -28.28
C ALA A 221 6.95 -46.16 -29.49
N VAL A 222 7.85 -47.11 -29.76
CA VAL A 222 8.70 -47.09 -30.96
C VAL A 222 7.92 -47.64 -32.14
N LYS A 223 7.74 -46.81 -33.17
CA LYS A 223 7.14 -47.22 -34.44
C LYS A 223 8.16 -47.99 -35.27
N LEU A 224 7.94 -49.30 -35.44
CA LEU A 224 8.81 -50.16 -36.24
C LEU A 224 8.43 -50.10 -37.72
N ALA A 225 9.44 -50.14 -38.60
CA ALA A 225 9.19 -50.29 -40.02
C ALA A 225 8.71 -51.72 -40.34
N GLU A 226 7.90 -51.83 -41.39
CA GLU A 226 7.58 -53.13 -42.00
C GLU A 226 8.89 -53.86 -42.33
N ASP A 227 8.92 -55.17 -42.06
CA ASP A 227 10.08 -56.04 -42.28
C ASP A 227 11.39 -55.63 -41.58
N SER A 228 11.32 -54.76 -40.55
CA SER A 228 12.49 -54.39 -39.75
C SER A 228 13.15 -55.57 -39.03
N GLY A 229 12.48 -56.71 -38.95
CA GLY A 229 12.94 -57.86 -38.19
C GLY A 229 13.01 -57.57 -36.69
N LEU A 230 12.26 -56.58 -36.20
CA LEU A 230 12.17 -56.20 -34.79
C LEU A 230 10.71 -56.29 -34.29
N SER A 231 10.52 -56.45 -32.98
CA SER A 231 9.21 -56.38 -32.31
C SER A 231 9.32 -55.59 -31.01
N SER A 232 8.21 -54.95 -30.59
CA SER A 232 8.20 -54.01 -29.45
C SER A 232 7.19 -54.33 -28.35
N ASN A 233 6.46 -55.46 -28.44
CA ASN A 233 5.36 -55.80 -27.52
C ASN A 233 5.77 -55.89 -26.03
N GLU A 234 7.05 -56.08 -25.72
CA GLU A 234 7.62 -56.13 -24.36
C GLU A 234 9.07 -55.62 -24.37
N GLY A 235 9.27 -54.43 -24.95
CA GLY A 235 10.61 -53.90 -25.24
C GLY A 235 11.10 -54.32 -26.64
N LEU A 236 12.16 -53.66 -27.12
CA LEU A 236 12.69 -53.86 -28.46
C LEU A 236 13.46 -55.19 -28.56
N LYS A 237 12.93 -56.15 -29.32
CA LYS A 237 13.50 -57.50 -29.53
C LYS A 237 13.69 -57.76 -31.02
N VAL A 238 14.63 -58.65 -31.37
CA VAL A 238 14.75 -59.18 -32.73
C VAL A 238 13.63 -60.18 -33.00
N GLY A 239 12.93 -60.00 -34.11
CA GLY A 239 11.91 -60.91 -34.62
C GLY A 239 12.53 -62.17 -35.23
N LYS A 240 11.77 -63.27 -35.22
CA LYS A 240 12.19 -64.51 -35.90
C LYS A 240 12.09 -64.29 -37.41
N GLY A 241 13.24 -64.12 -38.05
CA GLY A 241 13.36 -64.04 -39.50
C GLY A 241 13.88 -65.35 -40.09
N ASN A 242 13.80 -65.46 -41.41
CA ASN A 242 14.48 -66.51 -42.16
C ASN A 242 15.98 -66.51 -41.85
N GLY A 243 16.55 -67.66 -41.47
CA GLY A 243 17.98 -67.74 -41.14
C GLY A 243 18.34 -67.23 -39.75
N ILE A 244 17.38 -66.87 -38.90
CA ILE A 244 17.61 -66.36 -37.54
C ILE A 244 16.72 -67.13 -36.55
N THR A 245 17.33 -67.65 -35.49
CA THR A 245 16.59 -68.16 -34.31
C THR A 245 16.82 -67.26 -33.11
N VAL A 246 15.76 -67.00 -32.34
CA VAL A 246 15.82 -66.21 -31.12
C VAL A 246 15.42 -67.12 -29.95
N SER A 247 16.28 -67.20 -28.94
CA SER A 247 16.08 -68.03 -27.74
C SER A 247 16.49 -67.26 -26.48
N GLY A 248 15.51 -66.92 -25.64
CA GLY A 248 15.71 -65.95 -24.56
C GLY A 248 16.17 -64.60 -25.11
N ASP A 249 17.27 -64.08 -24.56
CA ASP A 249 17.90 -62.82 -24.96
C ASP A 249 18.97 -62.99 -26.06
N ALA A 250 19.18 -64.20 -26.56
CA ALA A 250 20.20 -64.50 -27.55
C ALA A 250 19.63 -64.66 -28.96
N VAL A 251 20.35 -64.08 -29.93
CA VAL A 251 20.06 -64.18 -31.37
C VAL A 251 21.12 -65.08 -32.01
N HIS A 252 20.68 -66.11 -32.72
CA HIS A 252 21.54 -67.08 -33.39
C HIS A 252 21.22 -67.13 -34.88
N ALA A 253 22.23 -67.41 -35.70
CA ALA A 253 22.01 -67.79 -37.08
C ALA A 253 21.40 -69.20 -37.13
N ASP A 254 20.29 -69.35 -37.83
CA ASP A 254 19.73 -70.66 -38.18
C ASP A 254 20.58 -71.28 -39.29
N MET A 255 21.61 -72.03 -38.88
CA MET A 255 22.51 -72.68 -39.84
C MET A 255 21.79 -73.70 -40.72
N ASP A 256 20.71 -74.32 -40.25
CA ASP A 256 19.95 -75.28 -41.07
C ASP A 256 19.21 -74.56 -42.20
N TYR A 257 18.55 -73.44 -41.90
CA TYR A 257 17.94 -72.60 -42.93
C TYR A 257 18.98 -72.07 -43.93
N ILE A 258 20.12 -71.58 -43.44
CA ILE A 258 21.20 -71.04 -44.26
C ILE A 258 21.77 -72.12 -45.20
N ILE A 259 22.11 -73.29 -44.68
CA ILE A 259 22.67 -74.39 -45.49
C ILE A 259 21.68 -74.87 -46.57
N ASN A 260 20.37 -74.89 -46.26
CA ASN A 260 19.37 -75.33 -47.23
C ASN A 260 19.05 -74.27 -48.30
N ASN A 261 19.36 -72.98 -48.06
CA ASN A 261 19.06 -71.87 -48.98
C ASN A 261 20.29 -71.23 -49.62
N ILE A 262 21.51 -71.52 -49.15
CA ILE A 262 22.72 -71.34 -49.95
C ILE A 262 22.57 -72.35 -51.08
N GLY A 263 22.15 -71.86 -52.25
CA GLY A 263 21.90 -72.70 -53.41
C GLY A 263 23.04 -73.68 -53.61
N SER A 264 22.69 -74.95 -53.77
CA SER A 264 23.59 -76.09 -54.01
C SER A 264 24.50 -75.94 -55.25
N ASN A 265 24.52 -74.77 -55.89
CA ASN A 265 25.11 -74.53 -57.20
C ASN A 265 26.42 -73.75 -57.19
N GLU A 266 26.83 -73.10 -56.10
CA GLU A 266 28.18 -72.45 -56.06
C GLU A 266 29.08 -72.95 -54.93
N PHE A 267 28.55 -73.23 -53.74
CA PHE A 267 29.39 -73.75 -52.65
C PHE A 267 29.87 -75.19 -52.90
N CYS A 268 28.99 -76.03 -53.49
CA CYS A 268 29.34 -77.41 -53.87
C CYS A 268 30.20 -77.51 -55.14
N LYS A 269 30.34 -76.45 -55.94
CA LYS A 269 31.22 -76.49 -57.12
C LYS A 269 32.70 -76.32 -56.77
N ARG A 270 33.00 -75.72 -55.62
CA ARG A 270 34.39 -75.45 -55.21
C ARG A 270 34.94 -76.46 -54.18
N HIS A 271 34.09 -77.23 -53.52
CA HIS A 271 34.48 -78.21 -52.51
C HIS A 271 33.48 -79.39 -52.49
N ASP A 272 33.99 -80.62 -52.58
CA ASP A 272 33.20 -81.83 -52.37
C ASP A 272 32.77 -81.92 -50.89
N TYR A 273 31.49 -81.71 -50.61
CA TYR A 273 30.91 -81.96 -49.30
C TYR A 273 30.01 -83.18 -49.34
N THR A 274 30.22 -84.12 -48.41
CA THR A 274 29.26 -85.20 -48.13
C THR A 274 28.58 -84.91 -46.79
N ILE A 275 27.31 -84.50 -46.84
CA ILE A 275 26.51 -84.29 -45.63
C ILE A 275 25.82 -85.60 -45.28
N PHE A 276 26.26 -86.26 -44.22
CA PHE A 276 25.57 -87.42 -43.67
C PHE A 276 24.49 -86.98 -42.66
N ARG A 277 23.27 -87.49 -42.83
CA ARG A 277 22.19 -87.36 -41.85
C ARG A 277 22.16 -88.60 -40.97
N ASN A 278 22.26 -88.43 -39.65
CA ASN A 278 21.96 -89.48 -38.69
C ASN A 278 21.10 -88.90 -37.56
N GLY A 279 19.79 -89.17 -37.60
CA GLY A 279 18.81 -88.58 -36.69
C GLY A 279 18.71 -87.04 -36.77
N ASN A 280 18.37 -86.39 -35.65
CA ASN A 280 18.16 -84.94 -35.54
C ASN A 280 19.45 -84.10 -35.45
N SER A 281 20.62 -84.63 -35.82
CA SER A 281 21.87 -83.87 -35.83
C SER A 281 22.64 -84.06 -37.13
N ARG A 282 23.03 -82.94 -37.76
CA ARG A 282 23.94 -82.92 -38.91
C ARG A 282 25.33 -82.60 -38.40
N ARG A 283 26.30 -83.49 -38.66
CA ARG A 283 27.72 -83.23 -38.42
C ARG A 283 28.41 -82.97 -39.76
N LEU A 284 29.07 -81.82 -39.88
CA LEU A 284 29.98 -81.54 -40.98
C LEU A 284 31.24 -82.38 -40.75
N VAL A 285 31.40 -83.45 -41.52
CA VAL A 285 32.57 -84.31 -41.44
C VAL A 285 33.29 -84.19 -42.76
N HIS A 286 34.48 -83.60 -42.70
CA HIS A 286 35.48 -83.48 -43.77
C HIS A 286 35.31 -82.28 -44.74
N MET A 287 36.25 -81.34 -44.65
CA MET A 287 36.58 -80.34 -45.67
C MET A 287 37.85 -80.81 -46.38
N ARG A 288 37.81 -81.06 -47.69
CA ARG A 288 39.04 -81.10 -48.51
C ARG A 288 39.10 -79.85 -49.37
N TRP A 289 40.20 -79.11 -49.24
CA TRP A 289 40.55 -78.00 -50.12
C TRP A 289 40.86 -78.58 -51.50
N VAL A 290 40.20 -78.10 -52.54
CA VAL A 290 40.52 -78.45 -53.92
C VAL A 290 41.28 -77.28 -54.52
N GLU A 291 42.60 -77.44 -54.67
CA GLU A 291 43.44 -76.56 -55.50
C GLU A 291 42.99 -76.69 -56.96
N TRP A 292 42.44 -75.62 -57.53
CA TRP A 292 42.28 -75.52 -58.98
C TRP A 292 43.54 -74.89 -59.57
N ASN A 293 44.35 -75.69 -60.28
CA ASN A 293 45.28 -75.16 -61.27
C ASN A 293 44.46 -74.79 -62.52
N THR A 294 44.47 -73.47 -62.82
CA THR A 294 43.98 -72.72 -64.00
C THR A 294 43.07 -73.45 -64.98
#